data_AF-A0AAN3HFZ1-F1
#
_entry.id   AF-A0AAN3HFZ1-F1
#
_cell.length_a   1.000
_cell.length_b   1.000
_cell.length_c   1.000
_cell.angle_alpha   90.00
_cell.angle_beta   90.00
_cell.angle_gamma   90.00
#
_symmetry.space_group_name_H-M   'P 1'
#
loop_
_entity.id
_entity.type
_entity.pdbx_description
1 polymer ?
#
loop_
_entity_poly.entity_id
_entity_poly.type
_entity_poly.pdbx_seq_one_letter_code
_entity_poly.pdbx_strand_id
1 'polypeptide(L)' 'GVWTYPPFVKALTSNALVGLSTCATSTECFGPDRKKN' A
#
# COMPACT_ATOMS: atom_id res chain seq x y z
N GLY A 1 -10.69 -4.84 1.08
CA GLY A 1 -10.45 -3.42 1.36
C GLY A 1 -10.50 -3.21 2.86
N VAL A 2 -9.66 -2.32 3.39
CA VAL A 2 -9.67 -1.99 4.83
C VAL A 2 -10.79 -1.01 5.13
N TRP A 3 -10.96 0.00 4.28
CA TRP A 3 -12.09 0.94 4.35
C TRP A 3 -13.35 0.32 3.76
N THR A 4 -14.48 0.55 4.41
CA THR A 4 -15.77 -0.07 4.06
C THR A 4 -16.87 0.92 3.68
N TYR A 5 -16.76 2.20 4.05
CA TYR A 5 -17.76 3.22 3.71
C TYR A 5 -17.76 3.49 2.19
N PRO A 6 -18.86 3.19 1.46
CA PRO A 6 -18.81 3.20 0.00
C PRO A 6 -18.45 4.55 -0.64
N PRO A 7 -18.96 5.70 -0.15
CA PRO A 7 -18.55 6.99 -0.70
C PRO A 7 -17.05 7.29 -0.53
N PHE A 8 -16.44 6.90 0.59
CA PHE A 8 -14.99 7.05 0.79
C PHE A 8 -14.20 6.17 -0.17
N VAL A 9 -14.58 4.90 -0.31
CA VAL A 9 -13.92 3.96 -1.21
C VAL A 9 -14.05 4.39 -2.67
N LYS A 10 -15.21 4.96 -3.05
CA LYS A 10 -15.47 5.47 -4.39
C LYS A 10 -14.67 6.74 -4.70
N ALA A 11 -14.52 7.64 -3.73
CA ALA A 11 -13.80 8.90 -3.91
C ALA A 11 -12.28 8.74 -3.83
N LEU A 12 -11.78 7.84 -2.97
CA LEU A 12 -10.37 7.70 -2.66
C LEU A 12 -9.86 6.28 -2.97
N THR A 13 -9.90 5.38 -2.00
CA THR A 13 -9.43 4.00 -2.17
C THR A 13 -9.89 3.10 -1.02
N SER A 14 -9.86 1.79 -1.25
CA SER A 14 -9.98 0.79 -0.17
C SER A 14 -8.62 0.32 0.38
N ASN A 15 -7.52 0.78 -0.22
CA ASN A 15 -6.15 0.44 0.17
C ASN A 15 -5.76 1.20 1.44
N ALA A 16 -5.15 0.51 2.38
CA ALA A 16 -4.50 1.14 3.52
C ALA A 16 -3.01 1.33 3.22
N LEU A 17 -2.50 2.54 3.47
CA LEU A 17 -1.07 2.76 3.57
C LEU A 17 -0.59 2.14 4.89
N VAL A 18 0.24 1.11 4.80
CA VAL A 18 0.69 0.32 5.97
C VAL A 18 2.18 0.46 6.26
N GLY A 19 2.92 1.16 5.41
CA GLY A 19 4.35 1.39 5.56
C GLY A 19 4.94 2.08 4.34
N LEU A 20 6.11 2.68 4.53
CA LEU A 20 6.93 3.30 3.49
C LEU A 20 8.39 2.93 3.74
N SER A 21 9.15 2.84 2.65
CA SER A 21 10.57 2.51 2.67
C SER A 21 11.32 3.40 1.70
N THR A 22 12.58 3.68 2.02
CA THR A 22 13.52 4.30 1.07
C THR A 22 14.00 3.25 0.08
N CYS A 23 14.26 3.67 -1.16
CA CYS A 23 14.77 2.80 -2.21
C CYS A 23 16.13 3.27 -2.70
N ALA A 24 17.04 2.32 -2.91
CA ALA A 24 18.36 2.58 -3.46
C ALA A 24 18.31 2.67 -4.99
N THR A 25 17.43 1.88 -5.61
CA THR A 25 17.11 1.91 -7.04
C THR A 25 15.58 1.97 -7.21
N SER A 26 15.08 1.97 -8.45
CA SER A 26 13.64 1.93 -8.71
C SER A 26 12.98 0.59 -8.33
N THR A 27 13.76 -0.47 -8.13
CA THR A 27 13.25 -1.82 -7.86
C THR A 27 13.73 -2.42 -6.54
N GLU A 28 14.78 -1.87 -5.93
CA GLU A 28 15.32 -2.35 -4.66
C GLU A 28 15.08 -1.34 -3.54
N CYS A 29 14.27 -1.75 -2.57
CA CYS A 29 13.89 -0.94 -1.42
C CYS A 29 14.26 -1.63 -0.12
N PHE A 30 14.52 -0.83 0.92
CA PHE A 30 14.82 -1.35 2.25
C PHE A 30 13.57 -1.92 2.92
N GLY A 31 13.67 -3.07 3.58
CA GLY A 31 12.57 -3.70 4.32
C GLY A 31 11.98 -4.92 3.61
N PRO A 32 10.83 -5.43 4.10
CA PRO A 32 10.28 -6.71 3.63
C PRO A 32 9.47 -6.58 2.34
N ASP A 33 9.49 -7.64 1.52
CA ASP A 33 8.59 -7.77 0.38
C ASP A 33 7.15 -8.06 0.84
N ARG A 34 6.23 -7.14 0.57
CA ARG A 34 4.78 -7.37 0.77
C ARG A 34 4.18 -8.07 -0.46
N LYS A 35 4.51 -9.34 -0.67
CA LYS A 35 4.07 -10.15 -1.81
C LYS A 35 3.37 -11.45 -1.34
N LYS A 36 2.36 -11.92 -2.09
CA LYS A 36 1.79 -13.26 -1.89
C LYS A 36 2.75 -14.32 -2.42
N ASN A 37 2.78 -15.48 -1.75
CA ASN A 37 3.51 -16.67 -2.21
C ASN A 37 2.99 -17.16 -3.56
#